data_AF-A0A5A7N154-F1
#
_entry.id   AF-A0A5A7N154-F1
#
_cell.length_a   1.000
_cell.length_b   1.000
_cell.length_c   1.000
_cell.angle_alpha   90.00
_cell.angle_beta   90.00
_cell.angle_gamma   90.00
#
_symmetry.space_group_name_H-M   'P 1'
#
loop_
_entity.id
_entity.type
_entity.pdbx_description
1 polymer ?
#
loop_
_entity_poly.entity_id
_entity_poly.type
_entity_poly.pdbx_seq_one_letter_code
_entity_poly.pdbx_strand_id
1 'polypeptide(L)'
;MSAMNRRSALGLGAGALLTGPAFAANATTGHETHHKAAAASTGPKPWETHADLIKVLNHCVATSEACLQHCLDAMNMGDNSLYECSQRVRETKALCEATRTLANAGSLHFEAIAAVCNDSCKSCRSECEKHAGHHAICGTCADSCEDVIKQLEG
;
A
#
# COMPACT_ATOMS: atom_id res chain seq x y z
N MET A 1 25.43 -14.46 -31.65
CA MET A 1 24.04 -14.24 -31.21
C MET A 1 23.67 -12.82 -31.61
N SER A 2 23.01 -12.68 -32.77
CA SER A 2 22.74 -11.38 -33.39
C SER A 2 21.51 -10.72 -32.79
N ALA A 3 21.63 -9.42 -32.50
CA ALA A 3 20.59 -8.55 -31.99
C ALA A 3 19.44 -8.38 -32.99
N MET A 4 18.20 -8.48 -32.52
CA MET A 4 17.00 -8.25 -33.32
C MET A 4 16.60 -6.78 -33.27
N ASN A 5 16.61 -6.14 -34.44
CA ASN A 5 16.42 -4.72 -34.68
C ASN A 5 14.93 -4.34 -34.69
N ARG A 6 14.53 -3.32 -33.92
CA ARG A 6 13.13 -2.84 -33.76
C ARG A 6 12.65 -1.88 -34.87
N ARG A 7 13.18 -2.00 -36.09
CA ARG A 7 13.02 -1.00 -37.16
C ARG A 7 12.20 -1.44 -38.37
N SER A 8 11.32 -2.42 -38.23
CA SER A 8 10.50 -2.93 -39.34
C SER A 8 9.01 -2.84 -39.01
N ALA A 9 8.47 -1.62 -38.85
CA ALA A 9 7.03 -1.43 -38.73
C ALA A 9 6.52 -0.04 -39.16
N LEU A 10 7.23 0.65 -40.07
CA LEU A 10 6.71 1.88 -40.67
C LEU A 10 6.92 1.82 -42.19
N GLY A 11 5.92 1.25 -42.88
CA GLY A 11 5.83 1.17 -44.33
C GLY A 11 4.45 1.66 -44.78
N LEU A 12 4.40 2.95 -45.12
CA LEU A 12 3.67 3.60 -46.22
C LEU A 12 2.43 2.88 -46.81
N GLY A 13 1.25 3.49 -46.65
CA GLY A 13 0.08 3.26 -47.48
C GLY A 13 -0.70 4.56 -47.68
N ALA A 14 -0.53 5.21 -48.84
CA ALA A 14 -1.33 6.34 -49.27
C ALA A 14 -2.43 5.84 -50.22
N GLY A 15 -3.68 6.29 -50.03
CA GLY A 15 -4.76 6.00 -50.99
C GLY A 15 -6.16 6.51 -50.62
N ALA A 16 -6.56 7.58 -51.32
CA ALA A 16 -7.91 7.97 -51.76
C ALA A 16 -9.02 8.41 -50.76
N LEU A 17 -9.44 9.67 -50.94
CA LEU A 17 -10.66 10.33 -50.46
C LEU A 17 -11.92 9.77 -51.16
N LEU A 18 -12.99 9.43 -50.44
CA LEU A 18 -14.39 9.56 -50.91
C LEU A 18 -15.40 9.60 -49.74
N THR A 19 -16.23 10.66 -49.72
CA THR A 19 -17.64 10.81 -49.26
C THR A 19 -18.06 10.34 -47.86
N GLY A 20 -18.44 11.29 -47.00
CA GLY A 20 -18.99 11.01 -45.66
C GLY A 20 -20.50 10.72 -45.61
N PRO A 21 -20.99 10.35 -44.42
CA PRO A 21 -22.24 10.85 -43.87
C PRO A 21 -21.93 11.81 -42.70
N ALA A 22 -22.63 12.95 -42.67
CA ALA A 22 -22.65 13.82 -41.51
C ALA A 22 -23.34 13.07 -40.35
N PHE A 23 -22.60 12.71 -39.31
CA PHE A 23 -23.20 12.34 -38.04
C PHE A 23 -23.71 13.60 -37.37
N ALA A 24 -25.01 13.84 -37.50
CA ALA A 24 -25.73 14.74 -36.61
C ALA A 24 -25.98 14.04 -35.25
N ALA A 25 -25.89 14.85 -34.19
CA ALA A 25 -26.32 14.62 -32.81
C ALA A 25 -25.40 13.78 -31.89
N ASN A 26 -24.90 14.39 -30.82
CA ASN A 26 -25.75 14.58 -29.64
C ASN A 26 -25.30 15.78 -28.81
N ALA A 27 -26.29 16.57 -28.38
CA ALA A 27 -26.11 17.64 -27.42
C ALA A 27 -25.46 17.10 -26.14
N THR A 28 -24.52 17.86 -25.59
CA THR A 28 -23.98 17.65 -24.26
C THR A 28 -25.12 17.71 -23.26
N THR A 29 -25.62 16.56 -22.80
CA THR A 29 -26.43 16.50 -21.58
C THR A 29 -25.53 16.96 -20.44
N GLY A 30 -25.75 18.18 -19.96
CA GLY A 30 -25.14 18.66 -18.73
C GLY A 30 -25.51 17.70 -17.61
N HIS A 31 -24.52 17.00 -17.07
CA HIS A 31 -24.70 16.27 -15.82
C HIS A 31 -24.72 17.28 -14.67
N GLU A 32 -25.89 17.78 -14.32
CA GLU A 32 -26.11 18.44 -13.04
C GLU A 32 -26.09 17.39 -11.93
N THR A 33 -24.96 17.30 -11.22
CA THR A 33 -24.80 16.45 -10.04
C THR A 33 -25.43 17.13 -8.84
N HIS A 34 -26.72 16.89 -8.60
CA HIS A 34 -27.37 17.29 -7.36
C HIS A 34 -26.92 16.39 -6.20
N HIS A 35 -25.74 16.64 -5.63
CA HIS A 35 -25.41 16.11 -4.31
C HIS A 35 -26.29 16.85 -3.29
N LYS A 36 -27.45 16.28 -2.96
CA LYS A 36 -28.21 16.71 -1.78
C LYS A 36 -27.28 16.54 -0.57
N ALA A 37 -26.88 17.66 0.02
CA ALA A 37 -26.12 17.68 1.25
C ALA A 37 -26.93 16.96 2.33
N ALA A 38 -26.64 15.69 2.57
CA ALA A 38 -27.06 15.01 3.78
C ALA A 38 -26.50 15.80 4.97
N ALA A 39 -27.32 16.01 6.00
CA ALA A 39 -26.93 16.73 7.21
C ALA A 39 -25.54 16.24 7.66
N ALA A 40 -24.54 17.12 7.58
CA ALA A 40 -23.18 16.79 7.95
C ALA A 40 -23.18 16.40 9.45
N SER A 41 -22.68 15.20 9.76
CA SER A 41 -22.36 14.83 11.13
C SER A 41 -21.40 15.88 11.69
N THR A 42 -21.78 16.57 12.77
CA THR A 42 -20.99 17.67 13.37
C THR A 42 -19.82 17.18 14.25
N GLY A 43 -19.63 15.85 14.36
CA GLY A 43 -18.48 15.25 15.04
C GLY A 43 -17.32 14.95 14.08
N PRO A 44 -16.08 14.82 14.59
CA PRO A 44 -14.93 14.45 13.79
C PRO A 44 -15.20 13.14 13.06
N LYS A 45 -14.79 13.08 11.80
CA LYS A 45 -14.90 11.86 11.01
C LYS A 45 -13.92 10.81 11.57
N PRO A 46 -14.21 9.50 11.47
CA PRO A 46 -13.30 8.48 12.01
C PRO A 46 -11.86 8.53 11.46
N TRP A 47 -11.67 8.96 10.21
CA TRP A 47 -10.34 9.15 9.64
C TRP A 47 -9.59 10.36 10.24
N GLU A 48 -10.30 11.33 10.83
CA GLU A 48 -9.71 12.47 11.54
C GLU A 48 -9.25 12.04 12.95
N THR A 49 -9.98 11.14 13.61
CA THR A 49 -9.63 10.67 14.97
C THR A 49 -8.40 9.77 15.01
N HIS A 50 -8.05 9.12 13.89
CA HIS A 50 -6.91 8.21 13.79
C HIS A 50 -5.84 8.69 12.79
N ALA A 51 -5.78 9.99 12.47
CA ALA A 51 -4.93 10.49 11.38
C ALA A 51 -3.44 10.13 11.55
N ASP A 52 -2.88 10.30 12.75
CA ASP A 52 -1.47 10.00 13.04
C ASP A 52 -1.19 8.48 13.03
N LEU A 53 -2.09 7.68 13.61
CA LEU A 53 -2.02 6.23 13.53
C LEU A 53 -2.07 5.74 12.07
N ILE A 54 -2.99 6.26 11.26
CA ILE A 54 -3.11 5.92 9.83
C ILE A 54 -1.83 6.27 9.08
N LYS A 55 -1.18 7.40 9.41
CA LYS A 55 0.08 7.81 8.81
C LYS A 55 1.20 6.80 9.10
N VAL A 56 1.39 6.42 10.37
CA VAL A 56 2.44 5.44 10.73
C VAL A 56 2.14 4.04 10.20
N LEU A 57 0.86 3.62 10.18
CA LEU A 57 0.46 2.34 9.59
C LEU A 57 0.76 2.28 8.10
N ASN A 58 0.49 3.36 7.34
CA ASN A 58 0.85 3.43 5.93
C ASN A 58 2.37 3.31 5.72
N HIS A 59 3.15 3.98 6.57
CA HIS A 59 4.61 3.88 6.50
C HIS A 59 5.08 2.45 6.80
N CYS A 60 4.57 1.84 7.87
CA CYS A 60 4.88 0.46 8.25
C CYS A 60 4.57 -0.51 7.11
N VAL A 61 3.38 -0.45 6.49
CA VAL A 61 3.01 -1.30 5.35
C VAL A 61 4.00 -1.17 4.19
N ALA A 62 4.38 0.07 3.83
CA ALA A 62 5.33 0.31 2.74
C ALA A 62 6.72 -0.27 3.05
N THR A 63 7.21 -0.09 4.28
CA THR A 63 8.51 -0.63 4.70
C THR A 63 8.49 -2.14 4.88
N SER A 64 7.38 -2.73 5.35
CA SER A 64 7.23 -4.17 5.49
C SER A 64 7.20 -4.85 4.13
N GLU A 65 6.56 -4.27 3.11
CA GLU A 65 6.61 -4.84 1.75
C GLU A 65 8.05 -4.86 1.23
N ALA A 66 8.78 -3.75 1.35
CA ALA A 66 10.18 -3.68 0.91
C ALA A 66 11.09 -4.63 1.71
N CYS A 67 10.90 -4.73 3.02
CA CYS A 67 11.63 -5.68 3.87
C CYS A 67 11.30 -7.13 3.49
N LEU A 68 10.04 -7.44 3.20
CA LEU A 68 9.64 -8.79 2.81
C LEU A 68 10.28 -9.20 1.49
N GLN A 69 10.29 -8.33 0.48
CA GLN A 69 10.97 -8.60 -0.80
C GLN A 69 12.46 -8.84 -0.58
N HIS A 70 13.10 -8.03 0.26
CA HIS A 70 14.51 -8.23 0.61
C HIS A 70 14.77 -9.62 1.23
N CYS A 71 13.94 -10.06 2.18
CA CYS A 71 14.07 -11.39 2.80
C CYS A 71 13.86 -12.52 1.77
N LEU A 72 12.90 -12.37 0.86
CA LEU A 72 12.61 -13.36 -0.18
C LEU A 72 13.75 -13.46 -1.20
N ASP A 73 14.34 -12.33 -1.59
CA ASP A 73 15.49 -12.29 -2.50
C ASP A 73 16.71 -13.00 -1.90
N ALA A 74 16.99 -12.81 -0.61
CA ALA A 74 18.06 -13.54 0.09
C ALA A 74 17.84 -15.06 0.02
N MET A 75 16.62 -15.51 0.32
CA MET A 75 16.27 -16.94 0.26
C MET A 75 16.36 -17.51 -1.16
N ASN A 76 15.98 -16.73 -2.18
CA ASN A 76 16.14 -17.13 -3.58
C ASN A 76 17.62 -17.28 -3.99
N MET A 77 18.52 -16.58 -3.32
CA MET A 77 19.98 -16.72 -3.48
C MET A 77 20.58 -17.84 -2.61
N GLY A 78 19.77 -18.55 -1.82
CA GLY A 78 20.19 -19.65 -0.96
C GLY A 78 20.53 -19.24 0.48
N ASP A 79 20.35 -17.98 0.85
CA ASP A 79 20.53 -17.50 2.22
C ASP A 79 19.21 -17.52 3.00
N ASN A 80 19.09 -18.47 3.93
CA ASN A 80 17.91 -18.64 4.77
C ASN A 80 18.00 -17.91 6.13
N SER A 81 19.01 -17.07 6.35
CA SER A 81 19.17 -16.31 7.59
C SER A 81 17.99 -15.38 7.90
N LEU A 82 17.25 -14.95 6.88
CA LEU A 82 16.09 -14.05 6.98
C LEU A 82 14.73 -14.76 7.00
N TYR A 83 14.69 -16.09 7.16
CA TYR A 83 13.44 -16.86 7.12
C TYR A 83 12.42 -16.41 8.18
N GLU A 84 12.83 -16.34 9.45
CA GLU A 84 11.94 -15.90 10.55
C GLU A 84 11.48 -14.45 10.35
N CYS A 85 12.39 -13.57 9.95
CA CYS A 85 12.09 -12.19 9.59
C CYS A 85 11.00 -12.11 8.50
N SER A 86 11.12 -12.90 7.43
CA SER A 86 10.12 -12.92 6.36
C SER A 86 8.71 -13.30 6.86
N GLN A 87 8.61 -14.19 7.83
CA GLN A 87 7.33 -14.64 8.39
C GLN A 87 6.71 -13.53 9.25
N ARG A 88 7.50 -12.90 10.14
CA ARG A 88 7.02 -11.82 11.00
C ARG A 88 6.60 -10.59 10.18
N VAL A 89 7.43 -10.17 9.23
CA VAL A 89 7.15 -9.01 8.36
C VAL A 89 5.89 -9.23 7.52
N ARG A 90 5.65 -10.45 7.01
CA ARG A 90 4.44 -10.79 6.25
C ARG A 90 3.18 -10.66 7.09
N GLU A 91 3.19 -11.18 8.32
CA GLU A 91 2.07 -11.06 9.26
C GLU A 91 1.80 -9.59 9.62
N THR A 92 2.86 -8.86 9.99
CA THR A 92 2.76 -7.44 10.35
C THR A 92 2.22 -6.60 9.21
N LYS A 93 2.69 -6.82 7.98
CA LYS A 93 2.16 -6.12 6.81
C LYS A 93 0.64 -6.28 6.71
N ALA A 94 0.14 -7.52 6.76
CA ALA A 94 -1.28 -7.80 6.65
C ALA A 94 -2.10 -7.15 7.79
N LEU A 95 -1.58 -7.20 9.02
CA LEU A 95 -2.25 -6.65 10.18
C LEU A 95 -2.24 -5.12 10.19
N CYS A 96 -1.15 -4.47 9.75
CA CYS A 96 -1.10 -3.02 9.59
C CYS A 96 -2.08 -2.54 8.50
N GLU A 97 -2.18 -3.26 7.38
CA GLU A 97 -3.16 -2.96 6.31
C GLU A 97 -4.61 -3.07 6.81
N ALA A 98 -4.92 -4.13 7.56
CA ALA A 98 -6.25 -4.36 8.14
C ALA A 98 -6.59 -3.28 9.18
N THR A 99 -5.67 -3.00 10.10
CA THR A 99 -5.85 -1.99 11.16
C THR A 99 -6.08 -0.61 10.56
N ARG A 100 -5.29 -0.21 9.56
CA ARG A 100 -5.47 1.05 8.84
C ARG A 100 -6.86 1.14 8.20
N THR A 101 -7.32 0.03 7.60
CA THR A 101 -8.63 -0.03 6.95
C THR A 101 -9.76 0.17 7.97
N LEU A 102 -9.66 -0.49 9.13
CA LEU A 102 -10.67 -0.40 10.19
C LEU A 102 -10.62 0.95 10.94
N ALA A 103 -9.45 1.55 11.11
CA ALA A 103 -9.29 2.91 11.63
C ALA A 103 -9.98 3.94 10.73
N ASN A 104 -9.72 3.89 9.41
CA ASN A 104 -10.38 4.77 8.44
C ASN A 104 -11.91 4.64 8.45
N ALA A 105 -12.40 3.42 8.66
CA ALA A 105 -13.84 3.13 8.65
C ALA A 105 -14.55 3.51 9.98
N GLY A 106 -13.81 3.80 11.06
CA GLY A 106 -14.40 3.93 12.40
C GLY A 106 -15.07 2.64 12.85
N SER A 107 -14.44 1.50 12.57
CA SER A 107 -15.02 0.19 12.82
C SER A 107 -15.17 -0.09 14.31
N LEU A 108 -16.28 -0.72 14.70
CA LEU A 108 -16.46 -1.29 16.05
C LEU A 108 -15.45 -2.41 16.38
N HIS A 109 -14.74 -2.93 15.37
CA HIS A 109 -13.70 -3.96 15.53
C HIS A 109 -12.29 -3.37 15.62
N PHE A 110 -12.14 -2.04 15.60
CA PHE A 110 -10.84 -1.36 15.59
C PHE A 110 -9.97 -1.77 16.79
N GLU A 111 -10.49 -1.70 18.02
CA GLU A 111 -9.71 -2.02 19.23
C GLU A 111 -9.18 -3.46 19.22
N ALA A 112 -10.00 -4.41 18.76
CA ALA A 112 -9.60 -5.82 18.71
C ALA A 112 -8.49 -6.06 17.67
N ILE A 113 -8.58 -5.45 16.48
CA ILE A 113 -7.52 -5.61 15.48
C ILE A 113 -6.25 -4.84 15.86
N ALA A 114 -6.40 -3.69 16.52
CA ALA A 114 -5.30 -2.84 16.96
C ALA A 114 -4.42 -3.56 17.98
N ALA A 115 -5.02 -4.29 18.93
CA ALA A 115 -4.27 -5.12 19.88
C ALA A 115 -3.42 -6.19 19.17
N VAL A 116 -3.99 -6.91 18.21
CA VAL A 116 -3.26 -7.94 17.43
C VAL A 116 -2.17 -7.30 16.56
N CYS A 117 -2.44 -6.13 15.98
CA CYS A 117 -1.47 -5.36 15.22
C CYS A 117 -0.29 -4.91 16.08
N ASN A 118 -0.53 -4.46 17.31
CA ASN A 118 0.52 -4.08 18.26
C ASN A 118 1.45 -5.27 18.56
N ASP A 119 0.89 -6.43 18.91
CA ASP A 119 1.68 -7.63 19.21
C ASP A 119 2.51 -8.12 17.99
N SER A 120 1.94 -7.99 16.79
CA SER A 120 2.64 -8.30 15.55
C SER A 120 3.78 -7.31 15.28
N CYS A 121 3.55 -6.00 15.45
CA CYS A 121 4.59 -4.97 15.30
C CYS A 121 5.73 -5.19 16.29
N LYS A 122 5.45 -5.56 17.55
CA LYS A 122 6.48 -5.90 18.55
C LYS A 122 7.33 -7.09 18.11
N SER A 123 6.67 -8.14 17.61
CA SER A 123 7.35 -9.35 17.12
C SER A 123 8.21 -9.06 15.88
N CYS A 124 7.68 -8.28 14.93
CA CYS A 124 8.41 -7.88 13.72
C CYS A 124 9.56 -6.94 14.03
N ARG A 125 9.37 -5.94 14.89
CA ARG A 125 10.45 -5.06 15.35
C ARG A 125 11.61 -5.88 15.95
N SER A 126 11.31 -6.74 16.92
CA SER A 126 12.33 -7.55 17.60
C SER A 126 13.09 -8.45 16.63
N GLU A 127 12.42 -9.00 15.61
CA GLU A 127 13.07 -9.82 14.60
C GLU A 127 13.92 -8.97 13.64
N CYS A 128 13.38 -7.86 13.13
CA CYS A 128 14.10 -6.94 12.25
C CYS A 128 15.35 -6.33 12.90
N GLU A 129 15.33 -6.04 14.21
CA GLU A 129 16.48 -5.51 14.96
C GLU A 129 17.69 -6.45 14.92
N LYS A 130 17.48 -7.77 14.86
CA LYS A 130 18.58 -8.75 14.73
C LYS A 130 19.38 -8.58 13.43
N HIS A 131 18.73 -8.03 12.41
CA HIS A 131 19.26 -7.93 11.04
C HIS A 131 19.67 -6.51 10.65
N ALA A 132 19.28 -5.49 11.43
CA ALA A 132 19.48 -4.08 11.12
C ALA A 132 20.96 -3.67 10.92
N GLY A 133 21.90 -4.37 11.55
CA GLY A 133 23.34 -4.16 11.38
C GLY A 133 23.90 -4.62 10.03
N HIS A 134 23.17 -5.48 9.31
CA HIS A 134 23.57 -6.05 8.02
C HIS A 134 22.66 -5.58 6.88
N HIS A 135 21.39 -5.33 7.19
CA HIS A 135 20.34 -5.04 6.25
C HIS A 135 19.62 -3.76 6.65
N ALA A 136 19.99 -2.64 6.02
CA ALA A 136 19.42 -1.32 6.35
C ALA A 136 17.89 -1.30 6.28
N ILE A 137 17.30 -2.05 5.35
CA ILE A 137 15.84 -2.15 5.21
C ILE A 137 15.16 -2.81 6.42
N CYS A 138 15.82 -3.77 7.08
CA CYS A 138 15.31 -4.35 8.33
C CYS A 138 15.29 -3.30 9.44
N GLY A 139 16.33 -2.46 9.54
CA GLY A 139 16.35 -1.32 10.46
C GLY A 139 15.18 -0.36 10.23
N THR A 140 14.96 0.07 8.99
CA THR A 140 13.82 0.93 8.64
C THR A 140 12.46 0.28 8.96
N CYS A 141 12.32 -1.03 8.76
CA CYS A 141 11.10 -1.75 9.11
C CYS A 141 10.91 -1.89 10.64
N ALA A 142 12.00 -2.00 11.41
CA ALA A 142 11.93 -2.00 12.87
C ALA A 142 11.47 -0.64 13.40
N ASP A 143 12.03 0.45 12.89
CA ASP A 143 11.66 1.82 13.27
C ASP A 143 10.19 2.11 12.96
N SER A 144 9.69 1.68 11.79
CA SER A 144 8.29 1.87 11.42
C SER A 144 7.32 1.04 12.28
N CYS A 145 7.73 -0.16 12.71
CA CYS A 145 6.97 -0.94 13.69
C CYS A 145 6.93 -0.23 15.05
N GLU A 146 8.05 0.34 15.49
CA GLU A 146 8.12 1.12 16.74
C GLU A 146 7.18 2.33 16.72
N ASP A 147 7.10 3.04 15.59
CA ASP A 147 6.17 4.17 15.44
C ASP A 147 4.70 3.74 15.54
N VAL A 148 4.35 2.57 14.99
CA VAL A 148 2.99 2.00 15.15
C VAL A 148 2.73 1.64 16.60
N ILE A 149 3.67 0.97 17.28
CA ILE A 149 3.55 0.59 18.70
C ILE A 149 3.27 1.83 19.56
N LYS A 150 4.05 2.90 19.38
CA LYS A 150 3.87 4.16 20.13
C LYS A 150 2.48 4.78 19.92
N GLN A 151 1.93 4.71 18.72
CA GLN A 151 0.58 5.24 18.43
C GLN A 151 -0.54 4.35 18.97
N LEU A 152 -0.29 3.06 19.18
CA LEU A 152 -1.29 2.12 19.73
C LEU A 152 -1.26 2.05 21.27
N GLU A 153 -0.17 2.47 21.91
CA GLU A 153 0.00 2.42 23.37
C GLU A 153 -0.08 3.78 24.07
N GLY A 154 0.01 4.88 23.32
CA GLY A 154 -0.11 6.26 23.82
C GLY A 154 -1.54 6.77 23.83
#